data_AF-A0A290ZSA9-F1
#
_entry.id   AF-A0A290ZSA9-F1
#
_cell.length_a   1.000
_cell.length_b   1.000
_cell.length_c   1.000
_cell.angle_alpha   90.00
_cell.angle_beta   90.00
_cell.angle_gamma   90.00
#
_symmetry.space_group_name_H-M   'P 1'
#
loop_
_entity.id
_entity.type
_entity.pdbx_description
1 polymer ?
#
loop_
_entity_poly.entity_id
_entity_poly.type
_entity_poly.pdbx_seq_one_letter_code
_entity_poly.pdbx_strand_id
1 'polypeptide(L)'
;MQLNLAKLQRNAGRDYNEYFMPRNIRMVLATTSEEELDDIAESNGRMFRYRFGFEATPPVRQQVIELREKYELSDGDIRWLKRAGHLRISRMGVTIDPSRLMPIAGWIQITLFSILCVGMIFQVAFSGAPEWKQGLGQTLVAILWFAGASLLFKCHIAPWNTLKRSGAIEFRPAPRE
;
A
#
# COMPACT_ATOMS: atom_id res chain seq x y z
N MET A 1 -12.33 -25.17 13.23
CA MET A 1 -13.24 -24.29 12.46
C MET A 1 -13.11 -24.70 11.00
N GLN A 2 -14.13 -25.34 10.42
CA GLN A 2 -14.17 -25.63 8.98
C GLN A 2 -14.76 -24.41 8.27
N LEU A 3 -14.02 -23.85 7.32
CA LEU A 3 -14.48 -22.76 6.45
C LEU A 3 -14.91 -23.38 5.12
N ASN A 4 -16.21 -23.34 4.85
CA ASN A 4 -16.79 -23.84 3.62
C ASN A 4 -16.71 -22.71 2.56
N LEU A 5 -15.96 -22.96 1.49
CA LEU A 5 -15.47 -21.93 0.53
C LEU A 5 -16.24 -21.93 -0.80
N ALA A 6 -17.35 -22.66 -0.93
CA ALA A 6 -18.13 -22.70 -2.16
C ALA A 6 -19.25 -21.65 -2.15
N LYS A 7 -19.31 -20.76 -3.16
CA LYS A 7 -20.36 -19.73 -3.30
C LYS A 7 -21.78 -20.31 -3.40
N LEU A 8 -21.95 -21.58 -3.74
CA LEU A 8 -23.24 -22.29 -3.80
C LEU A 8 -23.02 -23.79 -3.53
N GLN A 9 -23.34 -24.26 -2.32
CA GLN A 9 -23.42 -25.69 -2.04
C GLN A 9 -24.82 -26.18 -2.47
N ARG A 10 -24.92 -26.88 -3.61
CA ARG A 10 -26.16 -27.59 -3.98
C ARG A 10 -26.28 -28.83 -3.10
N ASN A 11 -26.94 -28.69 -1.96
CA ASN A 11 -27.29 -29.83 -1.13
C ASN A 11 -28.46 -30.59 -1.78
N ALA A 12 -28.28 -31.87 -2.08
CA ALA A 12 -29.24 -32.69 -2.84
C ALA A 12 -30.50 -33.09 -2.05
N GLY A 13 -30.81 -32.39 -0.96
CA GLY A 13 -31.94 -32.69 -0.09
C GLY A 13 -32.50 -31.42 0.54
N ARG A 14 -33.52 -30.85 -0.11
CA ARG A 14 -34.44 -29.81 0.42
C ARG A 14 -33.81 -28.43 0.69
N ASP A 15 -33.97 -27.55 -0.30
CA ASP A 15 -34.36 -26.13 -0.23
C ASP A 15 -33.92 -25.28 0.98
N TYR A 16 -32.61 -25.16 1.18
CA TYR A 16 -32.05 -23.98 1.84
C TYR A 16 -31.04 -23.33 0.89
N ASN A 17 -31.41 -22.15 0.36
CA ASN A 17 -30.40 -21.26 -0.20
C ASN A 17 -29.64 -20.68 1.01
N GLU A 18 -28.43 -21.17 1.25
CA GLU A 18 -27.53 -20.56 2.21
C GLU A 18 -27.14 -19.17 1.68
N TYR A 19 -27.91 -18.16 2.10
CA TYR A 19 -27.55 -16.77 1.83
C TYR A 19 -26.30 -16.46 2.66
N PHE A 20 -25.17 -16.30 1.97
CA PHE A 20 -23.98 -15.73 2.57
C PHE A 20 -24.32 -14.30 3.01
N MET A 21 -24.69 -14.14 4.28
CA MET A 21 -24.86 -12.84 4.92
C MET A 21 -23.52 -12.48 5.59
N PRO A 22 -22.67 -11.70 4.92
CA PRO A 22 -21.39 -11.33 5.49
C PRO A 22 -21.61 -10.50 6.76
N ARG A 23 -21.17 -11.04 7.89
CA ARG A 23 -21.29 -10.38 9.20
C ARG A 23 -20.41 -9.12 9.31
N ASN A 24 -19.39 -9.01 8.47
CA ASN A 24 -18.52 -7.85 8.41
C ASN A 24 -17.93 -7.63 7.00
N ILE A 25 -17.49 -6.41 6.72
CA ILE A 25 -16.93 -6.02 5.42
C ILE A 25 -15.63 -6.77 5.07
N ARG A 26 -14.88 -7.22 6.08
CA ARG A 26 -13.64 -7.99 5.85
C ARG A 26 -13.93 -9.37 5.29
N MET A 27 -15.04 -9.97 5.70
CA MET A 27 -15.52 -11.24 5.19
C MET A 27 -15.93 -11.10 3.73
N VAL A 28 -16.66 -10.03 3.37
CA VAL A 28 -16.96 -9.69 1.96
C VAL A 28 -15.68 -9.61 1.13
N LEU A 29 -14.71 -8.81 1.58
CA LEU A 29 -13.45 -8.63 0.87
C LEU A 29 -12.63 -9.92 0.71
N ALA A 30 -12.81 -10.90 1.60
CA ALA A 30 -12.07 -12.15 1.58
C ALA A 30 -12.74 -13.26 0.75
N THR A 31 -14.07 -13.19 0.57
CA THR A 31 -14.84 -14.27 -0.07
C THR A 31 -15.42 -13.90 -1.43
N THR A 32 -15.58 -12.60 -1.70
CA THR A 32 -16.09 -12.10 -2.97
C THR A 32 -14.96 -12.08 -4.00
N SER A 33 -15.28 -12.39 -5.26
CA SER A 33 -14.30 -12.37 -6.35
C SER A 33 -13.90 -10.92 -6.67
N GLU A 34 -12.70 -10.73 -7.21
CA GLU A 34 -12.19 -9.38 -7.49
C GLU A 34 -13.05 -8.61 -8.49
N GLU A 35 -13.55 -9.27 -9.54
CA GLU A 35 -14.47 -8.69 -10.53
C GLU A 35 -15.75 -8.15 -9.86
N GLU A 36 -16.38 -8.95 -9.00
CA GLU A 36 -17.60 -8.56 -8.29
C GLU A 36 -17.31 -7.43 -7.29
N LEU A 37 -16.12 -7.42 -6.68
CA LEU A 37 -15.66 -6.32 -5.83
C LEU A 37 -15.41 -5.03 -6.63
N ASP A 38 -14.97 -5.12 -7.89
CA ASP A 38 -14.70 -3.99 -8.78
C ASP A 38 -16.01 -3.32 -9.19
N ASP A 39 -17.00 -4.11 -9.64
CA ASP A 39 -18.35 -3.63 -9.98
C ASP A 39 -19.02 -2.90 -8.80
N ILE A 40 -18.93 -3.50 -7.60
CA ILE A 40 -19.49 -2.88 -6.39
C ILE A 40 -18.71 -1.61 -6.05
N ALA A 41 -17.38 -1.59 -6.18
CA ALA A 41 -16.57 -0.42 -5.83
C ALA A 41 -16.78 0.75 -6.79
N GLU A 42 -17.08 0.51 -8.07
CA GLU A 42 -17.37 1.55 -9.04
C GLU A 42 -18.64 2.34 -8.65
N SER A 43 -19.72 1.61 -8.34
CA SER A 43 -21.02 2.19 -7.96
C SER A 43 -21.07 2.66 -6.50
N ASN A 44 -20.42 1.96 -5.58
CA ASN A 44 -20.47 2.21 -4.14
C ASN A 44 -19.16 2.82 -3.61
N GLY A 45 -19.18 4.12 -3.37
CA GLY A 45 -18.03 4.86 -2.81
C GLY A 45 -17.56 4.36 -1.43
N ARG A 46 -18.44 3.75 -0.61
CA ARG A 46 -18.03 3.16 0.67
C ARG A 46 -17.19 1.90 0.45
N MET A 47 -17.60 1.07 -0.51
CA MET A 47 -16.86 -0.15 -0.85
C MET A 47 -15.48 0.19 -1.41
N PHE A 48 -15.42 1.17 -2.30
CA PHE A 48 -14.17 1.72 -2.81
C PHE A 48 -13.24 2.20 -1.69
N ARG A 49 -13.78 2.94 -0.71
CA ARG A 49 -13.01 3.42 0.44
C ARG A 49 -12.46 2.27 1.30
N TYR A 50 -13.20 1.17 1.46
CA TYR A 50 -12.72 0.01 2.21
C TYR A 50 -11.58 -0.73 1.49
N ARG A 51 -11.62 -0.80 0.16
CA ARG A 51 -10.59 -1.46 -0.66
C ARG A 51 -9.32 -0.63 -0.79
N PHE A 52 -9.48 0.63 -1.21
CA PHE A 52 -8.35 1.49 -1.56
C PHE A 52 -7.98 2.49 -0.47
N GLY A 53 -8.75 2.60 0.61
CA GLY A 53 -8.43 3.45 1.76
C GLY A 53 -8.70 4.94 1.55
N PHE A 54 -9.45 5.33 0.52
CA PHE A 54 -9.80 6.72 0.26
C PHE A 54 -11.11 6.91 -0.50
N GLU A 55 -11.62 8.14 -0.52
CA GLU A 55 -12.82 8.53 -1.27
C GLU A 55 -12.46 9.16 -2.61
N ALA A 56 -13.26 8.85 -3.62
CA ALA A 56 -13.10 9.32 -4.99
C ALA A 56 -14.46 9.48 -5.67
N THR A 57 -14.53 10.38 -6.65
CA THR A 57 -15.71 10.58 -7.52
C THR A 57 -15.90 9.37 -8.44
N PRO A 58 -17.13 9.08 -8.91
CA PRO A 58 -17.38 7.94 -9.81
C PRO A 58 -16.38 7.78 -10.98
N PRO A 59 -16.06 8.82 -11.78
CA PRO A 59 -15.11 8.66 -12.90
C PRO A 59 -13.69 8.34 -12.43
N VAL A 60 -13.29 8.80 -11.25
CA VAL A 60 -11.98 8.49 -10.67
C VAL A 60 -11.95 7.06 -10.14
N ARG A 61 -13.06 6.55 -9.58
CA ARG A 61 -13.13 5.16 -9.12
C ARG A 61 -12.93 4.18 -10.27
N GLN A 62 -13.60 4.42 -11.38
CA GLN A 62 -13.44 3.63 -12.61
C GLN A 62 -11.98 3.65 -13.10
N GLN A 63 -11.35 4.82 -13.18
CA GLN A 63 -9.94 4.93 -13.58
C GLN A 63 -8.97 4.19 -12.64
N VAL A 64 -9.26 4.14 -11.33
CA VAL A 64 -8.43 3.39 -10.37
C VAL A 64 -8.58 1.87 -10.60
N ILE A 65 -9.78 1.40 -10.91
CA ILE A 65 -10.06 0.00 -11.23
C ILE A 65 -9.39 -0.39 -12.55
N GLU A 66 -9.55 0.42 -13.61
CA GLU A 66 -8.87 0.19 -14.90
C GLU A 66 -7.35 0.17 -14.76
N LEU A 67 -6.79 1.07 -13.94
CA LEU A 67 -5.34 1.10 -13.67
C LEU A 67 -4.89 -0.17 -12.95
N ARG A 68 -5.70 -0.66 -12.01
CA ARG A 68 -5.44 -1.89 -11.27
C ARG A 68 -5.35 -3.08 -12.21
N GLU A 69 -6.37 -3.25 -13.05
CA GLU A 69 -6.49 -4.36 -14.00
C GLU A 69 -5.37 -4.31 -15.04
N LYS A 70 -5.12 -3.13 -15.64
CA LYS A 70 -4.10 -2.94 -16.67
C LYS A 70 -2.68 -3.30 -16.21
N TYR A 71 -2.38 -3.11 -14.93
CA TYR A 71 -1.05 -3.29 -14.37
C TYR A 71 -0.97 -4.43 -13.34
N GLU A 72 -2.02 -5.26 -13.25
CA GLU A 72 -2.15 -6.38 -12.32
C GLU A 72 -1.76 -6.00 -10.87
N LEU A 73 -2.16 -4.80 -10.44
CA LEU A 73 -1.81 -4.27 -9.11
C LEU A 73 -2.74 -4.83 -8.03
N SER A 74 -2.19 -5.10 -6.85
CA SER A 74 -3.04 -5.45 -5.70
C SER A 74 -3.73 -4.21 -5.10
N ASP A 75 -4.86 -4.40 -4.42
CA ASP A 75 -5.52 -3.36 -3.61
C ASP A 75 -4.56 -2.74 -2.57
N GLY A 76 -3.59 -3.52 -2.11
CA GLY A 76 -2.53 -3.08 -1.19
C GLY A 76 -1.53 -2.14 -1.87
N ASP A 77 -1.16 -2.43 -3.12
CA ASP A 77 -0.25 -1.60 -3.91
C ASP A 77 -0.87 -0.24 -4.19
N ILE A 78 -2.14 -0.19 -4.61
CA ILE A 78 -2.85 1.08 -4.85
C ILE A 78 -2.93 1.93 -3.57
N ARG A 79 -3.22 1.29 -2.43
CA ARG A 79 -3.19 1.95 -1.11
C ARG A 79 -1.84 2.56 -0.80
N TRP A 80 -0.76 1.82 -1.05
CA TRP A 80 0.59 2.29 -0.81
C TRP A 80 1.01 3.38 -1.80
N LEU A 81 0.66 3.25 -3.08
CA LEU A 81 0.91 4.26 -4.10
C LEU A 81 0.25 5.59 -3.77
N LYS A 82 -0.99 5.56 -3.24
CA LYS A 82 -1.63 6.77 -2.73
C LYS A 82 -0.91 7.32 -1.50
N ARG A 83 -0.62 6.47 -0.51
CA ARG A 83 -0.01 6.91 0.75
C ARG A 83 1.39 7.49 0.54
N ALA A 84 2.16 6.95 -0.39
CA ALA A 84 3.47 7.43 -0.78
C ALA A 84 3.40 8.68 -1.70
N GLY A 85 2.21 9.08 -2.15
CA GLY A 85 2.02 10.25 -3.00
C GLY A 85 2.34 10.03 -4.49
N HIS A 86 2.65 8.80 -4.90
CA HIS A 86 2.91 8.44 -6.31
C HIS A 86 1.64 8.43 -7.15
N LEU A 87 0.48 8.21 -6.54
CA LEU A 87 -0.82 8.28 -7.18
C LEU A 87 -1.48 9.64 -6.86
N ARG A 88 -1.36 10.60 -7.77
CA ARG A 88 -2.06 11.89 -7.67
C ARG A 88 -3.46 11.75 -8.24
N ILE A 89 -4.44 11.88 -7.36
CA ILE A 89 -5.86 11.88 -7.72
C ILE A 89 -6.29 13.33 -7.88
N SER A 90 -6.46 13.77 -9.12
CA SER A 90 -7.10 15.05 -9.43
C SER A 90 -8.60 14.85 -9.65
N ARG A 91 -9.37 15.95 -9.62
CA ARG A 91 -10.82 15.90 -9.94
C ARG A 91 -11.10 15.41 -11.38
N MET A 92 -10.12 15.55 -12.29
CA MET A 92 -10.25 15.16 -13.69
C MET A 92 -9.60 13.80 -14.04
N GLY A 93 -8.86 13.20 -13.11
CA GLY A 93 -8.32 11.86 -13.33
C GLY A 93 -7.18 11.45 -12.40
N VAL A 94 -6.75 10.21 -12.58
CA VAL A 94 -5.63 9.58 -11.88
C VAL A 94 -4.36 9.77 -12.71
N THR A 95 -3.38 10.48 -12.15
CA THR A 95 -2.04 10.58 -12.74
C THR A 95 -1.07 9.85 -11.84
N ILE A 96 -0.34 8.88 -12.40
CA ILE A 96 0.87 8.36 -11.76
C ILE A 96 1.96 9.37 -12.07
N ASP A 97 2.63 9.91 -11.04
CA ASP A 97 3.81 10.75 -11.25
C ASP A 97 5.04 9.84 -11.30
N PRO A 98 5.64 9.61 -12.48
CA PRO A 98 6.75 8.69 -12.65
C PRO A 98 8.10 9.33 -12.30
N SER A 99 8.12 10.43 -11.54
CA SER A 99 9.36 11.15 -11.26
C SER A 99 10.41 10.21 -10.66
N ARG A 100 11.46 9.94 -11.44
CA ARG A 100 12.64 9.16 -11.04
C ARG A 100 13.41 9.83 -9.90
N LEU A 101 13.10 11.08 -9.59
CA LEU A 101 13.72 11.88 -8.53
C LEU A 101 13.28 11.43 -7.13
N MET A 102 12.06 10.91 -6.99
CA MET A 102 11.53 10.44 -5.70
C MET A 102 12.29 9.24 -5.09
N PRO A 103 12.60 8.15 -5.82
CA PRO A 103 13.42 7.07 -5.26
C PRO A 103 14.85 7.53 -4.99
N ILE A 104 15.41 8.42 -5.80
CA ILE A 104 16.75 9.00 -5.58
C ILE A 104 16.76 9.81 -4.28
N ALA A 105 15.77 10.67 -4.05
CA ALA A 105 15.61 11.41 -2.81
C ALA A 105 15.44 10.48 -1.60
N GLY A 106 14.66 9.39 -1.75
CA GLY A 106 14.52 8.37 -0.71
C GLY A 106 15.84 7.70 -0.34
N TRP A 107 16.66 7.32 -1.33
CA TRP A 107 18.00 6.79 -1.10
C TRP A 107 18.92 7.81 -0.43
N ILE A 108 18.93 9.06 -0.91
CA ILE A 108 19.71 10.15 -0.29
C ILE A 108 19.31 10.33 1.18
N GLN A 109 18.01 10.31 1.49
CA GLN A 109 17.51 10.49 2.86
C GLN A 109 17.90 9.30 3.76
N ILE A 110 17.86 8.07 3.26
CA ILE A 110 18.34 6.88 4.00
C ILE A 110 19.85 6.99 4.25
N THR A 111 20.63 7.40 3.25
CA THR A 111 22.08 7.57 3.39
C THR A 111 22.41 8.64 4.43
N LEU A 112 21.76 9.81 4.35
CA LEU A 112 22.00 10.91 5.28
C LEU A 112 21.57 10.55 6.71
N PHE A 113 20.42 9.87 6.87
CA PHE A 113 19.96 9.37 8.16
C PHE A 113 20.92 8.32 8.75
N SER A 114 21.44 7.42 7.90
CA SER A 114 22.43 6.43 8.33
C SER A 114 23.74 7.07 8.80
N ILE A 115 24.23 8.09 8.08
CA ILE A 115 25.42 8.85 8.50
C ILE A 115 25.21 9.51 9.86
N LEU A 116 24.05 10.12 10.10
CA LEU A 116 23.71 10.72 11.39
C LEU A 116 23.66 9.67 12.52
N CYS A 117 23.04 8.51 12.30
CA CYS A 117 23.01 7.43 13.28
C CYS A 117 24.41 6.88 13.61
N VAL A 118 25.28 6.74 12.60
CA VAL A 118 26.68 6.35 12.81
C VAL A 118 27.41 7.40 13.65
N GLY A 119 27.22 8.70 13.36
CA GLY A 119 27.75 9.79 14.18
C GLY A 119 27.30 9.72 15.64
N MET A 120 26.02 9.41 15.89
CA MET A 120 25.50 9.22 17.24
C MET A 120 26.11 8.00 17.94
N ILE A 121 26.32 6.89 17.24
CA ILE A 121 27.00 5.70 17.79
C ILE A 121 28.42 6.05 18.25
N PHE A 122 29.17 6.80 17.44
CA PHE A 122 30.50 7.27 17.82
C PHE A 122 30.46 8.23 19.02
N GLN A 123 29.52 9.18 19.04
CA GLN A 123 29.33 10.09 20.19
C GLN A 123 29.04 9.32 21.49
N VAL A 124 28.21 8.28 21.43
CA VAL A 124 27.92 7.42 22.59
C VAL A 124 29.16 6.61 22.99
N ALA A 125 29.91 6.07 22.03
CA ALA A 125 31.12 5.28 22.29
C ALA A 125 32.25 6.09 22.93
N PHE A 126 32.42 7.36 22.54
CA PHE A 126 33.42 8.27 23.12
C PHE A 126 32.90 9.07 24.32
N SER A 127 31.64 8.88 24.71
CA SER A 127 31.13 9.49 25.94
C SER A 127 31.84 8.86 27.14
N GLY A 128 32.32 9.66 28.09
CA GLY A 128 32.92 9.15 29.33
C GLY A 128 31.93 8.44 30.28
N ALA A 129 30.81 7.95 29.75
CA ALA A 129 29.77 7.27 30.49
C ALA A 129 30.16 5.80 30.78
N PRO A 130 29.58 5.17 31.82
CA PRO A 130 29.74 3.75 32.10
C PRO A 130 29.34 2.86 30.91
N GLU A 131 30.06 1.75 30.71
CA GLU A 131 29.90 0.84 29.56
C GLU A 131 28.46 0.35 29.37
N TRP A 132 27.73 0.04 30.44
CA TRP A 132 26.34 -0.40 30.34
C TRP A 132 25.40 0.67 29.76
N LYS A 133 25.68 1.95 30.04
CA LYS A 133 24.91 3.09 29.48
C LYS A 133 25.28 3.32 28.02
N GLN A 134 26.55 3.13 27.66
CA GLN A 134 27.00 3.19 26.27
C GLN A 134 26.34 2.10 25.42
N GLY A 135 26.34 0.85 25.92
CA GLY A 135 25.69 -0.27 25.24
C GLY A 135 24.18 -0.03 25.03
N LEU A 136 23.48 0.43 26.07
CA LEU A 136 22.06 0.77 25.97
C LEU A 136 21.79 1.90 24.97
N GLY A 137 22.64 2.94 24.95
CA GLY A 137 22.57 4.02 23.98
C GLY A 137 22.76 3.54 22.54
N GLN A 138 23.75 2.68 22.29
CA GLN A 138 23.99 2.09 20.97
C GLN A 138 22.82 1.20 20.51
N THR A 139 22.27 0.38 21.40
CA THR A 139 21.08 -0.44 21.10
C THR A 139 19.88 0.43 20.72
N LEU A 140 19.62 1.51 21.46
CA LEU A 140 18.52 2.43 21.14
C LEU A 140 18.71 3.12 19.79
N VAL A 141 19.93 3.57 19.48
CA VAL A 141 20.24 4.18 18.18
C VAL A 141 20.10 3.16 17.05
N ALA A 142 20.50 1.90 17.25
CA ALA A 142 20.32 0.84 16.27
C ALA A 142 18.83 0.53 16.01
N ILE A 143 18.01 0.46 17.05
CA ILE A 143 16.56 0.27 16.93
C ILE A 143 15.92 1.45 16.17
N LEU A 144 16.29 2.68 16.53
CA LEU A 144 15.81 3.89 15.86
C LEU A 144 16.21 3.90 14.38
N TRP A 145 17.46 3.56 14.07
CA TRP A 145 17.95 3.46 12.71
C TRP A 145 17.16 2.43 11.92
N PHE A 146 16.99 1.23 12.45
CA PHE A 146 16.28 0.14 11.78
C PHE A 146 14.81 0.49 11.52
N ALA A 147 14.13 1.08 12.50
CA ALA A 147 12.75 1.55 12.36
C ALA A 147 12.62 2.67 11.31
N GLY A 148 13.51 3.67 11.36
CA GLY A 148 13.53 4.79 10.42
C GLY A 148 13.85 4.35 9.00
N ALA A 149 14.88 3.52 8.82
CA ALA A 149 15.26 2.97 7.52
C ALA A 149 14.15 2.10 6.92
N SER A 150 13.49 1.26 7.74
CA SER A 150 12.37 0.43 7.29
C SER A 150 11.18 1.29 6.83
N LEU A 151 10.85 2.36 7.56
CA LEU A 151 9.79 3.28 7.19
C LEU A 151 10.11 4.01 5.87
N LEU A 152 11.32 4.56 5.74
CA LEU A 152 11.77 5.26 4.54
C LEU A 152 11.81 4.33 3.32
N PHE A 153 12.29 3.10 3.49
CA PHE A 153 12.30 2.09 2.44
C PHE A 153 10.88 1.75 1.97
N LYS A 154 9.94 1.54 2.91
CA LYS A 154 8.54 1.28 2.58
C LYS A 154 7.84 2.46 1.91
N CYS A 155 8.17 3.69 2.30
CA CYS A 155 7.53 4.88 1.74
C CYS A 155 8.07 5.26 0.36
N HIS A 156 9.37 5.12 0.09
CA HIS A 156 9.99 5.63 -1.13
C HIS A 156 10.43 4.55 -2.12
N ILE A 157 10.86 3.39 -1.65
CA ILE A 157 11.50 2.37 -2.51
C ILE A 157 10.52 1.26 -2.90
N ALA A 158 9.71 0.77 -1.96
CA ALA A 158 8.70 -0.25 -2.22
C ALA A 158 7.69 0.14 -3.33
N PRO A 159 7.03 1.32 -3.28
CA PRO A 159 6.09 1.70 -4.32
C PRO A 159 6.75 1.89 -5.69
N TRP A 160 7.98 2.41 -5.73
CA TRP A 160 8.74 2.54 -6.97
C TRP A 160 9.07 1.19 -7.60
N ASN A 161 9.46 0.20 -6.79
CA ASN A 161 9.75 -1.14 -7.28
C ASN A 161 8.48 -1.83 -7.80
N THR A 162 7.33 -1.62 -7.17
CA THR A 162 6.03 -2.09 -7.67
C THR A 162 5.69 -1.44 -9.02
N LEU A 163 5.87 -0.12 -9.17
CA LEU A 163 5.67 0.59 -10.44
C LEU A 163 6.63 0.12 -11.53
N LYS A 164 7.90 -0.15 -11.18
CA LYS A 164 8.90 -0.66 -12.12
C LYS A 164 8.60 -2.08 -12.59
N ARG A 165 8.13 -2.95 -11.69
CA ARG A 165 7.76 -4.33 -12.02
C ARG A 165 6.49 -4.41 -12.88
N SER A 166 5.52 -3.54 -12.63
CA SER A 166 4.28 -3.47 -13.39
C SER A 166 4.41 -2.72 -14.73
N GLY A 167 5.52 -2.02 -14.99
CA GLY A 167 5.67 -1.20 -16.19
C GLY A 167 4.83 0.09 -16.19
N ALA A 168 4.21 0.44 -15.06
CA ALA A 168 3.34 1.60 -14.91
C ALA A 168 4.07 2.97 -14.91
N ILE A 169 5.39 2.98 -15.06
CA ILE A 169 6.23 4.20 -15.14
C ILE A 169 5.86 5.04 -16.39
N GLU A 170 5.27 4.43 -17.43
CA GLU A 170 4.89 5.14 -18.66
C GLU A 170 3.42 5.57 -18.72
N PHE A 171 2.65 5.41 -17.64
CA PHE A 171 1.23 5.79 -17.64
C PHE A 171 1.06 7.31 -17.72
N ARG A 172 0.79 7.80 -18.94
CA ARG A 172 0.27 9.14 -19.19
C ARG A 172 -1.23 8.99 -19.49
N PRO A 173 -2.14 9.59 -18.71
CA PRO A 173 -3.55 9.55 -19.08
C PRO A 173 -3.72 10.23 -20.44
N ALA A 174 -4.40 9.56 -21.37
CA ALA A 174 -4.74 10.16 -22.65
C ALA A 174 -5.65 11.38 -22.40
N PRO A 175 -5.38 12.53 -23.04
CA PRO A 175 -6.34 13.62 -23.04
C PRO A 175 -7.63 13.09 -23.67
N ARG A 176 -8.75 13.19 -22.95
CA ARG A 176 -10.07 13.00 -23.56
C ARG A 176 -10.36 14.28 -24.34
N GLU A 177 -10.41 14.17 -25.67
CA GLU A 177 -10.96 15.18 -26.58
C GLU A 177 -12.46 15.40 -26.32
#